data_AF-A0A7C3XQT3-F1
#
_entry.id   AF-A0A7C3XQT3-F1
#
_cell.length_a   1.000
_cell.length_b   1.000
_cell.length_c   1.000
_cell.angle_alpha   90.00
_cell.angle_beta   90.00
_cell.angle_gamma   90.00
#
_symmetry.space_group_name_H-M   'P 1'
#
loop_
_entity.id
_entity.type
_entity.pdbx_description
1 polymer ?
#
loop_
_entity_poly.entity_id
_entity_poly.type
_entity_poly.pdbx_seq_one_letter_code
_entity_poly.pdbx_strand_id
1 'polypeptide(L)'
;MKKILKVILILSFINSLFSWNTKTHTYIGEIVYSSLPPVWQDLLDKGEFLSGCVAPDKKEYGYIFKWKHVYHPRTSFGDLPQGCEELYKQSLSLLKTGKKKQGSFLLGGLVHYMSDICIPLHTEQDAWETEDVHKEIEKEAEDLVLGVKYQPKEVKFANIFSFTVSLANDSYKDYDRLRDKDKRLEILKNRFLTACDSCYSVVSDILSQVAPQKQVVSLSAVTPQVTTTSIPVAPDAEAKLNSVLLPTEFNPSLSQSEQGSGGQVKTVPKTQKSDNTSVRVMGILLSPDKEYRLKLVPDGAGNYYLDIWEIKE
;
A
#
# COMPACT_ATOMS: atom_id res chain seq x y z
N MET A 1 -11.07 -31.36 -29.30
CA MET A 1 -10.21 -30.92 -28.18
C MET A 1 -9.34 -29.69 -28.49
N LYS A 2 -8.60 -29.63 -29.61
CA LYS A 2 -7.71 -28.47 -29.92
C LYS A 2 -8.40 -27.10 -30.07
N LYS A 3 -9.71 -27.06 -30.42
CA LYS A 3 -10.48 -25.81 -30.52
C LYS A 3 -10.96 -25.28 -29.16
N ILE A 4 -11.27 -26.17 -28.20
CA ILE A 4 -11.69 -25.79 -26.84
C ILE A 4 -10.50 -25.25 -26.03
N LEU A 5 -9.30 -25.82 -26.23
CA LEU A 5 -8.08 -25.33 -25.60
C LEU A 5 -7.71 -23.90 -26.06
N LYS A 6 -8.00 -23.54 -27.33
CA LYS A 6 -7.78 -22.16 -27.83
C LYS A 6 -8.74 -21.15 -27.20
N VAL A 7 -9.99 -21.54 -26.92
CA VAL A 7 -10.97 -20.66 -26.27
C VAL A 7 -10.61 -20.44 -24.80
N ILE A 8 -10.17 -21.48 -24.08
CA ILE A 8 -9.69 -21.36 -22.70
C ILE A 8 -8.40 -20.53 -22.62
N LEU A 9 -7.49 -20.67 -23.59
CA LEU A 9 -6.26 -19.87 -23.64
C LEU A 9 -6.55 -18.39 -23.94
N ILE A 10 -7.51 -18.07 -24.81
CA ILE A 10 -7.90 -16.69 -25.12
C ILE A 10 -8.57 -16.01 -23.91
N LEU A 11 -9.34 -16.75 -23.11
CA LEU A 11 -9.93 -16.28 -21.85
C LEU A 11 -8.90 -16.04 -20.73
N SER A 12 -7.68 -16.57 -20.83
CA SER A 12 -6.61 -16.36 -19.84
C SER A 12 -5.67 -15.19 -20.17
N PHE A 13 -5.89 -14.48 -21.29
CA PHE A 13 -5.02 -13.40 -21.77
C PHE A 13 -5.69 -12.02 -21.84
N ILE A 14 -6.90 -11.86 -21.30
CA ILE A 14 -7.45 -10.53 -21.01
C ILE A 14 -6.77 -10.06 -19.73
N ASN A 15 -5.49 -9.69 -19.87
CA ASN A 15 -4.78 -8.94 -18.85
C ASN A 15 -5.56 -7.65 -18.66
N SER A 16 -6.01 -7.40 -17.43
CA SER A 16 -6.46 -6.12 -16.89
C SER A 16 -5.35 -5.07 -17.10
N LEU A 17 -5.16 -4.63 -18.34
CA LEU A 17 -4.16 -3.64 -18.76
C LEU A 17 -4.66 -2.20 -18.53
N PHE A 18 -5.85 -2.08 -17.96
CA PHE A 18 -6.45 -0.83 -17.60
C PHE A 18 -6.73 -0.96 -16.10
N SER A 19 -6.09 -0.07 -15.36
CA SER A 19 -6.45 0.34 -14.02
C SER A 19 -6.79 1.83 -14.09
N TRP A 20 -7.01 2.49 -12.93
CA TRP A 20 -7.00 3.96 -12.86
C TRP A 20 -6.10 4.53 -13.94
N ASN A 21 -6.65 5.35 -14.84
CA ASN A 21 -5.83 5.79 -15.96
C ASN A 21 -4.57 6.53 -15.47
N THR A 22 -3.62 6.67 -16.39
CA THR A 22 -2.36 7.40 -16.17
C THR A 22 -2.53 8.76 -15.48
N LYS A 23 -3.60 9.52 -15.79
CA LYS A 23 -3.83 10.84 -15.16
C LYS A 23 -4.24 10.69 -13.70
N THR A 24 -5.10 9.73 -13.37
CA THR A 24 -5.50 9.53 -11.98
C THR A 24 -4.33 9.09 -11.12
N HIS A 25 -3.50 8.15 -11.59
CA HIS A 25 -2.28 7.77 -10.89
C HIS A 25 -1.33 8.95 -10.67
N THR A 26 -1.12 9.75 -11.71
CA THR A 26 -0.32 10.99 -11.60
C THR A 26 -0.91 11.91 -10.55
N TYR A 27 -2.23 12.10 -10.55
CA TYR A 27 -2.92 13.01 -9.64
C TYR A 27 -2.87 12.54 -8.18
N ILE A 28 -3.06 11.24 -7.92
CA ILE A 28 -2.85 10.66 -6.58
C ILE A 28 -1.40 10.88 -6.14
N GLY A 29 -0.42 10.64 -7.02
CA GLY A 29 0.99 10.94 -6.76
C GLY A 29 1.22 12.42 -6.40
N GLU A 30 0.61 13.36 -7.13
CA GLU A 30 0.72 14.79 -6.83
C GLU A 30 0.11 15.16 -5.48
N ILE A 31 -1.08 14.63 -5.16
CA ILE A 31 -1.73 14.82 -3.86
C ILE A 31 -0.83 14.30 -2.74
N VAL A 32 -0.32 13.06 -2.88
CA VAL A 32 0.55 12.45 -1.88
C VAL A 32 1.81 13.29 -1.68
N TYR A 33 2.54 13.61 -2.75
CA TYR A 33 3.79 14.38 -2.68
C TYR A 33 3.57 15.76 -2.06
N SER A 34 2.55 16.49 -2.51
CA SER A 34 2.28 17.86 -2.05
C SER A 34 1.80 17.91 -0.60
N SER A 35 1.29 16.81 -0.07
CA SER A 35 0.83 16.69 1.33
C SER A 35 1.96 16.28 2.29
N LEU A 36 3.15 15.93 1.78
CA LEU A 36 4.30 15.62 2.62
C LEU A 36 4.87 16.92 3.26
N PRO A 37 5.39 16.85 4.49
CA PRO A 37 6.22 17.93 5.04
C PRO A 37 7.40 18.27 4.11
N PRO A 38 7.84 19.55 4.02
CA PRO A 38 8.95 19.94 3.15
C PRO A 38 10.23 19.11 3.36
N VAL A 39 10.57 18.81 4.62
CA VAL A 39 11.71 17.96 4.99
C VAL A 39 11.64 16.55 4.38
N TRP A 40 10.45 16.02 4.16
CA TRP A 40 10.24 14.71 3.53
C TRP A 40 10.20 14.83 2.00
N GLN A 41 9.68 15.92 1.46
CA GLN A 41 9.77 16.21 0.03
C GLN A 41 11.23 16.27 -0.44
N ASP A 42 12.12 16.82 0.38
CA ASP A 42 13.56 16.90 0.09
C ASP A 42 14.25 15.52 0.03
N LEU A 43 13.66 14.48 0.62
CA LEU A 43 14.15 13.11 0.55
C LEU A 43 13.78 12.43 -0.78
N LEU A 44 12.85 13.00 -1.55
CA LEU A 44 12.35 12.45 -2.81
C LEU A 44 12.74 13.30 -4.01
N ASP A 45 13.02 12.63 -5.14
CA ASP A 45 13.06 13.28 -6.44
C ASP A 45 11.63 13.29 -6.99
N LYS A 46 11.01 14.47 -7.04
CA LYS A 46 9.61 14.62 -7.46
C LYS A 46 9.36 14.06 -8.86
N GLY A 47 10.28 14.31 -9.80
CA GLY A 47 10.13 13.89 -11.19
C GLY A 47 10.14 12.37 -11.30
N GLU A 48 11.11 11.72 -10.65
CA GLU A 48 11.21 10.26 -10.61
C GLU A 48 10.02 9.63 -9.87
N PHE A 49 9.58 10.22 -8.75
CA PHE A 49 8.41 9.76 -8.01
C PHE A 49 7.13 9.78 -8.86
N LEU A 50 6.83 10.90 -9.52
CA LEU A 50 5.65 11.01 -10.39
C LEU A 50 5.76 10.12 -11.63
N SER A 51 6.96 9.99 -12.21
CA SER A 51 7.22 9.04 -13.31
C SER A 51 6.92 7.59 -12.87
N GLY A 52 7.33 7.23 -11.65
CA GLY A 52 7.07 5.92 -11.05
C GLY A 52 5.59 5.63 -10.85
N CYS A 53 4.77 6.64 -10.53
CA CYS A 53 3.32 6.47 -10.32
C CYS A 53 2.58 5.95 -11.56
N VAL A 54 3.14 6.10 -12.76
CA VAL A 54 2.52 5.66 -14.01
C VAL A 54 3.34 4.62 -14.77
N ALA A 55 4.50 4.26 -14.23
CA ALA A 55 5.40 3.34 -14.90
C ALA A 55 4.89 1.89 -14.97
N PRO A 56 4.15 1.35 -13.98
CA PRO A 56 3.63 -0.02 -14.06
C PRO A 56 2.74 -0.30 -15.28
N ASP A 57 1.93 0.67 -15.71
CA ASP A 57 1.07 0.53 -16.91
C ASP A 57 1.84 0.48 -18.24
N LYS A 58 3.12 0.87 -18.22
CA LYS A 58 3.93 1.01 -19.43
C LYS A 58 4.74 -0.25 -19.69
N LYS A 59 4.57 -0.81 -20.88
CA LYS A 59 5.21 -2.05 -21.30
C LYS A 59 6.74 -2.02 -21.18
N GLU A 60 7.37 -0.87 -21.43
CA GLU A 60 8.83 -0.74 -21.31
C GLU A 60 9.35 -0.94 -19.89
N TYR A 61 8.52 -0.82 -18.84
CA TYR A 61 8.91 -1.05 -17.45
C TYR A 61 8.43 -2.39 -16.89
N GLY A 62 7.85 -3.27 -17.70
CA GLY A 62 7.31 -4.56 -17.22
C GLY A 62 8.34 -5.51 -16.61
N TYR A 63 9.65 -5.29 -16.84
CA TYR A 63 10.71 -6.03 -16.16
C TYR A 63 10.99 -5.51 -14.73
N ILE A 64 10.64 -4.25 -14.45
CA ILE A 64 10.73 -3.61 -13.12
C ILE A 64 9.44 -3.86 -12.36
N PHE A 65 8.29 -3.56 -12.98
CA PHE A 65 6.95 -3.70 -12.44
C PHE A 65 6.27 -4.92 -13.07
N LYS A 66 6.71 -6.10 -12.63
CA LYS A 66 6.31 -7.40 -13.21
C LYS A 66 5.03 -7.98 -12.62
N TRP A 67 4.52 -7.38 -11.53
CA TRP A 67 3.37 -7.90 -10.79
C TRP A 67 2.08 -7.49 -11.48
N LYS A 68 1.05 -8.31 -11.30
CA LYS A 68 -0.28 -8.01 -11.80
C LYS A 68 -0.87 -6.82 -11.05
N HIS A 69 -1.71 -6.06 -11.75
CA HIS A 69 -2.48 -4.95 -11.19
C HIS A 69 -3.72 -5.41 -10.42
N VAL A 70 -3.84 -6.71 -10.13
CA VAL A 70 -5.05 -7.27 -9.52
C VAL A 70 -4.70 -8.17 -8.36
N TYR A 71 -5.60 -8.22 -7.38
CA TYR A 71 -5.60 -9.26 -6.35
C TYR A 71 -7.01 -9.54 -5.85
N HIS A 72 -7.45 -10.78 -6.05
CA HIS A 72 -8.76 -11.25 -5.62
C HIS A 72 -8.69 -11.83 -4.19
N PRO A 73 -9.31 -11.18 -3.19
CA PRO A 73 -9.08 -11.53 -1.78
C PRO A 73 -9.65 -12.88 -1.35
N ARG A 74 -10.62 -13.46 -2.07
CA ARG A 74 -11.22 -14.75 -1.71
C ARG A 74 -10.44 -15.94 -2.26
N THR A 75 -9.89 -15.80 -3.47
CA THR A 75 -9.15 -16.88 -4.15
C THR A 75 -7.64 -16.70 -4.03
N SER A 76 -7.19 -15.53 -3.55
CA SER A 76 -5.78 -15.11 -3.59
C SER A 76 -5.19 -15.12 -5.02
N PHE A 77 -6.04 -14.96 -6.05
CA PHE A 77 -5.56 -14.81 -7.42
C PHE A 77 -4.95 -13.43 -7.61
N GLY A 78 -3.79 -13.36 -8.27
CA GLY A 78 -3.03 -12.12 -8.41
C GLY A 78 -1.90 -12.01 -7.39
N ASP A 79 -0.91 -11.17 -7.68
CA ASP A 79 0.32 -11.04 -6.90
C ASP A 79 0.63 -9.57 -6.52
N LEU A 80 -0.37 -8.69 -6.60
CA LEU A 80 -0.24 -7.27 -6.24
C LEU A 80 0.27 -7.08 -4.79
N PRO A 81 -0.24 -7.75 -3.74
CA PRO A 81 0.27 -7.59 -2.37
C PRO A 81 1.76 -7.93 -2.24
N GLN A 82 2.25 -8.95 -2.96
CA GLN A 82 3.66 -9.31 -3.02
C GLN A 82 4.47 -8.19 -3.69
N GLY A 83 3.95 -7.62 -4.78
CA GLY A 83 4.55 -6.47 -5.45
C GLY A 83 4.67 -5.25 -4.54
N CYS A 84 3.62 -4.92 -3.79
CA CYS A 84 3.66 -3.86 -2.80
C CYS A 84 4.73 -4.10 -1.73
N GLU A 85 4.84 -5.34 -1.21
CA GLU A 85 5.85 -5.67 -0.22
C GLU A 85 7.28 -5.57 -0.78
N GLU A 86 7.53 -6.07 -1.99
CA GLU A 86 8.83 -6.00 -2.65
C GLU A 86 9.24 -4.54 -2.93
N LEU A 87 8.32 -3.74 -3.50
CA LEU A 87 8.58 -2.33 -3.80
C LEU A 87 8.78 -1.49 -2.54
N TYR A 88 8.04 -1.78 -1.46
CA TYR A 88 8.22 -1.13 -0.16
C TYR A 88 9.66 -1.35 0.35
N LYS A 89 10.11 -2.60 0.40
CA LYS A 89 11.45 -2.96 0.89
C LYS A 89 12.56 -2.35 0.02
N GLN A 90 12.40 -2.42 -1.30
CA GLN A 90 13.38 -1.88 -2.24
C GLN A 90 13.49 -0.36 -2.15
N SER A 91 12.35 0.35 -2.13
CA SER A 91 12.31 1.80 -2.02
C SER A 91 12.94 2.28 -0.73
N LEU A 92 12.58 1.66 0.40
CA LEU A 92 13.17 1.96 1.71
C LEU A 92 14.70 1.77 1.72
N SER A 93 15.19 0.66 1.18
CA SER A 93 16.62 0.37 1.10
C SER A 93 17.38 1.38 0.22
N LEU A 94 16.84 1.71 -0.96
CA LEU A 94 17.45 2.67 -1.88
C LEU A 94 17.49 4.07 -1.27
N LEU A 95 16.40 4.51 -0.63
CA LEU A 95 16.36 5.83 0.02
C LEU A 95 17.31 5.90 1.22
N LYS A 96 17.38 4.85 2.06
CA LYS A 96 18.35 4.78 3.17
C LYS A 96 19.80 4.81 2.72
N THR A 97 20.08 4.30 1.52
CA THR A 97 21.44 4.28 0.93
C THR A 97 21.75 5.50 0.06
N GLY A 98 20.88 6.52 0.06
CA GLY A 98 21.08 7.76 -0.70
C GLY A 98 20.85 7.63 -2.21
N LYS A 99 20.36 6.48 -2.70
CA LYS A 99 19.95 6.28 -4.10
C LYS A 99 18.58 6.93 -4.35
N LYS A 100 18.53 8.26 -4.18
CA LYS A 100 17.31 9.09 -4.13
C LYS A 100 16.40 8.90 -5.35
N LYS A 101 16.96 8.97 -6.57
CA LYS A 101 16.18 8.87 -7.81
C LYS A 101 15.51 7.50 -7.97
N GLN A 102 16.28 6.42 -7.86
CA GLN A 102 15.77 5.05 -7.99
C GLN A 102 14.77 4.72 -6.88
N GLY A 103 15.06 5.13 -5.64
CA GLY A 103 14.14 4.95 -4.52
C GLY A 103 12.83 5.70 -4.71
N SER A 104 12.88 6.92 -5.25
CA SER A 104 11.69 7.72 -5.56
C SER A 104 10.85 7.08 -6.68
N PHE A 105 11.50 6.58 -7.74
CA PHE A 105 10.82 5.90 -8.84
C PHE A 105 10.08 4.63 -8.39
N LEU A 106 10.74 3.76 -7.61
CA LEU A 106 10.10 2.56 -7.08
C LEU A 106 9.00 2.90 -6.07
N LEU A 107 9.16 3.96 -5.27
CA LEU A 107 8.15 4.43 -4.35
C LEU A 107 6.91 4.95 -5.09
N GLY A 108 7.09 5.62 -6.22
CA GLY A 108 6.00 5.95 -7.13
C GLY A 108 5.28 4.70 -7.66
N GLY A 109 6.01 3.68 -8.06
CA GLY A 109 5.41 2.40 -8.47
C GLY A 109 4.66 1.69 -7.34
N LEU A 110 5.10 1.83 -6.08
CA LEU A 110 4.36 1.35 -4.92
C LEU A 110 3.04 2.12 -4.75
N VAL A 111 3.06 3.45 -4.90
CA VAL A 111 1.84 4.28 -4.87
C VAL A 111 0.85 3.81 -5.93
N HIS A 112 1.31 3.53 -7.15
CA HIS A 112 0.47 2.99 -8.23
C HIS A 112 -0.30 1.72 -7.80
N TYR A 113 0.42 0.67 -7.37
CA TYR A 113 -0.22 -0.59 -6.96
C TYR A 113 -1.12 -0.43 -5.74
N MET A 114 -0.74 0.44 -4.79
CA MET A 114 -1.58 0.77 -3.64
C MET A 114 -2.87 1.49 -4.04
N SER A 115 -2.85 2.35 -5.06
CA SER A 115 -4.07 2.95 -5.59
C SER A 115 -4.94 1.97 -6.38
N ASP A 116 -4.34 1.06 -7.15
CA ASP A 116 -5.07 0.03 -7.91
C ASP A 116 -5.92 -0.85 -7.01
N ILE A 117 -5.35 -1.36 -5.93
CA ILE A 117 -6.08 -2.26 -5.02
C ILE A 117 -7.25 -1.57 -4.30
N CYS A 118 -7.25 -0.24 -4.27
CA CYS A 118 -8.35 0.55 -3.74
C CYS A 118 -9.54 0.62 -4.70
N ILE A 119 -9.42 0.20 -5.96
CA ILE A 119 -10.53 0.15 -6.92
C ILE A 119 -11.14 -1.25 -6.93
N PRO A 120 -12.47 -1.39 -6.81
CA PRO A 120 -13.10 -2.71 -6.79
C PRO A 120 -12.83 -3.56 -8.04
N LEU A 121 -12.68 -2.94 -9.22
CA LEU A 121 -12.36 -3.65 -10.48
C LEU A 121 -11.04 -4.44 -10.42
N HIS A 122 -10.11 -4.09 -9.51
CA HIS A 122 -8.85 -4.82 -9.34
C HIS A 122 -8.94 -5.98 -8.35
N THR A 123 -10.14 -6.32 -7.88
CA THR A 123 -10.35 -7.33 -6.82
C THR A 123 -11.25 -8.50 -7.23
N GLU A 124 -11.86 -8.44 -8.40
CA GLU A 124 -12.72 -9.47 -8.96
C GLU A 124 -12.79 -9.31 -10.48
N GLN A 125 -13.18 -10.36 -11.19
CA GLN A 125 -13.53 -10.27 -12.61
C GLN A 125 -14.70 -11.21 -12.90
N ASP A 126 -15.86 -10.63 -13.20
CA ASP A 126 -17.09 -11.35 -13.50
C ASP A 126 -17.64 -10.94 -14.88
N ALA A 127 -18.54 -11.74 -15.45
CA ALA A 127 -18.96 -11.63 -16.84
C ALA A 127 -19.67 -10.31 -17.21
N TRP A 128 -20.17 -9.56 -16.22
CA TRP A 128 -20.79 -8.24 -16.44
C TRP A 128 -19.75 -7.16 -16.74
N GLU A 129 -18.52 -7.34 -16.27
CA GLU A 129 -17.40 -6.42 -16.46
C GLU A 129 -16.73 -6.73 -17.79
N THR A 130 -17.40 -6.32 -18.87
CA THR A 130 -16.76 -6.30 -20.17
C THR A 130 -15.65 -5.25 -20.19
N GLU A 131 -14.70 -5.39 -21.11
CA GLU A 131 -13.65 -4.41 -21.34
C GLU A 131 -14.18 -2.97 -21.52
N ASP A 132 -15.31 -2.81 -22.22
CA ASP A 132 -15.93 -1.51 -22.45
C ASP A 132 -16.52 -0.93 -21.16
N VAL A 133 -17.16 -1.78 -20.34
CA VAL A 133 -17.71 -1.38 -19.03
C VAL A 133 -16.59 -1.00 -18.08
N HIS A 134 -15.49 -1.76 -18.06
CA HIS A 134 -14.31 -1.46 -17.26
C HIS A 134 -13.78 -0.06 -17.59
N LYS A 135 -13.53 0.21 -18.88
CA LYS A 135 -13.06 1.52 -19.36
C LYS A 135 -14.04 2.66 -19.08
N GLU A 136 -15.35 2.41 -19.19
CA GLU A 136 -16.38 3.39 -18.85
C GLU A 136 -16.26 3.80 -17.38
N ILE A 137 -16.18 2.82 -16.47
CA ILE A 137 -16.07 3.06 -15.02
C ILE A 137 -14.80 3.83 -14.67
N GLU A 138 -13.66 3.47 -15.27
CA GLU A 138 -12.40 4.17 -15.06
C GLU A 138 -12.44 5.61 -15.59
N LYS A 139 -13.10 5.83 -16.73
CA LYS A 139 -13.27 7.17 -17.30
C LYS A 139 -14.15 8.04 -16.41
N GLU A 140 -15.22 7.50 -15.87
CA GLU A 140 -16.08 8.19 -14.88
C GLU A 140 -15.30 8.54 -13.61
N ALA A 141 -14.43 7.62 -13.16
CA ALA A 141 -13.53 7.89 -12.04
C ALA A 141 -12.58 9.06 -12.35
N GLU A 142 -11.98 9.09 -13.55
CA GLU A 142 -11.12 10.20 -14.02
C GLU A 142 -11.82 11.56 -13.91
N ASP A 143 -13.01 11.66 -14.53
CA ASP A 143 -13.74 12.93 -14.63
C ASP A 143 -14.17 13.45 -13.26
N LEU A 144 -14.46 12.53 -12.34
CA LEU A 144 -14.84 12.85 -10.97
C LEU A 144 -13.65 13.35 -10.14
N VAL A 145 -12.54 12.61 -10.17
CA VAL A 145 -11.47 12.78 -9.18
C VAL A 145 -10.52 13.91 -9.49
N LEU A 146 -10.31 14.25 -10.77
CA LEU A 146 -9.43 15.37 -11.16
C LEU A 146 -9.90 16.74 -10.66
N GLY A 147 -11.16 16.86 -10.25
CA GLY A 147 -11.71 18.06 -9.61
C GLY A 147 -11.63 18.09 -8.07
N VAL A 148 -11.20 16.99 -7.44
CA VAL A 148 -11.26 16.83 -5.98
C VAL A 148 -9.96 17.29 -5.33
N LYS A 149 -9.99 18.44 -4.66
CA LYS A 149 -8.92 18.83 -3.74
C LYS A 149 -9.04 18.02 -2.45
N TYR A 150 -7.98 17.28 -2.13
CA TYR A 150 -7.95 16.43 -0.94
C TYR A 150 -6.64 16.55 -0.17
N GLN A 151 -6.71 16.36 1.13
CA GLN A 151 -5.57 16.28 2.04
C GLN A 151 -5.61 14.88 2.68
N PRO A 152 -4.69 13.98 2.31
CA PRO A 152 -4.66 12.62 2.80
C PRO A 152 -4.50 12.56 4.32
N LYS A 153 -5.09 11.53 4.91
CA LYS A 153 -4.95 11.19 6.33
C LYS A 153 -4.04 9.99 6.47
N GLU A 154 -3.19 10.05 7.48
CA GLU A 154 -2.36 8.90 7.84
C GLU A 154 -3.21 7.80 8.50
N VAL A 155 -3.08 6.59 7.96
CA VAL A 155 -3.69 5.35 8.44
C VAL A 155 -2.57 4.46 8.92
N LYS A 156 -2.64 4.01 10.17
CA LYS A 156 -1.63 3.12 10.74
C LYS A 156 -1.76 1.71 10.18
N PHE A 157 -0.64 1.13 9.79
CA PHE A 157 -0.53 -0.28 9.44
C PHE A 157 0.76 -0.85 10.04
N ALA A 158 0.77 -2.16 10.32
CA ALA A 158 1.94 -2.84 10.88
C ALA A 158 2.74 -3.59 9.81
N ASN A 159 2.08 -4.03 8.75
CA ASN A 159 2.67 -4.82 7.68
C ASN A 159 2.01 -4.45 6.35
N ILE A 160 2.82 -4.06 5.36
CA ILE A 160 2.33 -3.59 4.06
C ILE A 160 1.54 -4.67 3.32
N PHE A 161 1.98 -5.94 3.36
CA PHE A 161 1.28 -7.04 2.69
C PHE A 161 -0.14 -7.23 3.26
N SER A 162 -0.26 -7.36 4.58
CA SER A 162 -1.57 -7.49 5.25
C SER A 162 -2.43 -6.25 5.07
N PHE A 163 -1.82 -5.06 5.00
CA PHE A 163 -2.53 -3.81 4.72
C PHE A 163 -3.12 -3.80 3.31
N THR A 164 -2.33 -4.15 2.29
CA THR A 164 -2.79 -4.28 0.90
C THR A 164 -3.91 -5.32 0.76
N VAL A 165 -3.79 -6.47 1.43
CA VAL A 165 -4.86 -7.49 1.46
C VAL A 165 -6.13 -6.96 2.14
N SER A 166 -6.01 -6.17 3.21
CA SER A 166 -7.16 -5.53 3.86
C SER A 166 -7.86 -4.55 2.92
N LEU A 167 -7.10 -3.70 2.22
CA LEU A 167 -7.64 -2.77 1.23
C LEU A 167 -8.37 -3.53 0.11
N ALA A 168 -7.80 -4.64 -0.38
CA ALA A 168 -8.45 -5.49 -1.36
C ALA A 168 -9.79 -6.04 -0.86
N ASN A 169 -9.83 -6.55 0.38
CA ASN A 169 -11.06 -7.04 0.99
C ASN A 169 -12.12 -5.94 1.13
N ASP A 170 -11.71 -4.72 1.45
CA ASP A 170 -12.62 -3.59 1.58
C ASP A 170 -13.13 -3.11 0.22
N SER A 171 -12.27 -3.02 -0.80
CA SER A 171 -12.65 -2.67 -2.17
C SER A 171 -13.58 -3.70 -2.79
N TYR A 172 -13.30 -4.99 -2.56
CA TYR A 172 -14.10 -6.10 -3.07
C TYR A 172 -15.57 -6.03 -2.66
N LYS A 173 -15.88 -5.51 -1.46
CA LYS A 173 -17.27 -5.35 -0.99
C LYS A 173 -18.12 -4.45 -1.88
N ASP A 174 -17.49 -3.58 -2.67
CA ASP A 174 -18.17 -2.65 -3.56
C ASP A 174 -18.21 -3.12 -5.02
N TYR A 175 -17.57 -4.23 -5.38
CA TYR A 175 -17.44 -4.68 -6.77
C TYR A 175 -18.79 -4.83 -7.47
N ASP A 176 -19.71 -5.62 -6.91
CA ASP A 176 -21.05 -5.80 -7.50
C ASP A 176 -21.89 -4.52 -7.47
N ARG A 177 -21.58 -3.59 -6.58
CA ARG A 177 -22.29 -2.30 -6.48
C ARG A 177 -21.92 -1.35 -7.62
N LEU A 178 -20.81 -1.57 -8.32
CA LEU A 178 -20.44 -0.79 -9.51
C LEU A 178 -21.38 -1.03 -10.71
N ARG A 179 -22.17 -2.10 -10.70
CA ARG A 179 -23.22 -2.37 -11.70
C ARG A 179 -24.33 -1.31 -11.66
N ASP A 180 -24.56 -0.72 -10.49
CA ASP A 180 -25.54 0.33 -10.27
C ASP A 180 -24.93 1.69 -10.57
N LYS A 181 -25.26 2.26 -11.74
CA LYS A 181 -24.70 3.54 -12.21
C LYS A 181 -24.98 4.69 -11.24
N ASP A 182 -26.09 4.67 -10.53
CA ASP A 182 -26.47 5.74 -9.59
C ASP A 182 -25.59 5.74 -8.33
N LYS A 183 -25.05 4.57 -7.95
CA LYS A 183 -24.15 4.43 -6.78
C LYS A 183 -22.68 4.52 -7.13
N ARG A 184 -22.34 4.28 -8.39
CA ARG A 184 -20.97 4.12 -8.86
C ARG A 184 -20.09 5.33 -8.56
N LEU A 185 -20.58 6.55 -8.82
CA LEU A 185 -19.80 7.77 -8.59
C LEU A 185 -19.45 7.96 -7.10
N GLU A 186 -20.39 7.68 -6.20
CA GLU A 186 -20.14 7.75 -4.76
C GLU A 186 -19.07 6.73 -4.33
N ILE A 187 -19.17 5.49 -4.85
CA ILE A 187 -18.21 4.43 -4.59
C ILE A 187 -16.82 4.85 -5.08
N LEU A 188 -16.70 5.26 -6.35
CA LEU A 188 -15.43 5.67 -6.95
C LEU A 188 -14.79 6.84 -6.20
N LYS A 189 -15.59 7.82 -5.77
CA LYS A 189 -15.11 8.93 -4.93
C LYS A 189 -14.55 8.43 -3.60
N ASN A 190 -15.27 7.58 -2.89
CA ASN A 190 -14.80 7.06 -1.60
C ASN A 190 -13.52 6.24 -1.76
N ARG A 191 -13.44 5.43 -2.83
CA ARG A 191 -12.28 4.62 -3.19
C ARG A 191 -11.07 5.47 -3.57
N PHE A 192 -11.28 6.60 -4.25
CA PHE A 192 -10.23 7.60 -4.50
C PHE A 192 -9.65 8.17 -3.20
N LEU A 193 -10.50 8.54 -2.24
CA LEU A 193 -10.04 9.07 -0.96
C LEU A 193 -9.26 8.02 -0.17
N THR A 194 -9.74 6.77 -0.16
CA THR A 194 -9.01 5.65 0.45
C THR A 194 -7.66 5.41 -0.23
N ALA A 195 -7.58 5.51 -1.55
CA ALA A 195 -6.32 5.41 -2.28
C ALA A 195 -5.34 6.52 -1.88
N CYS A 196 -5.81 7.77 -1.78
CA CYS A 196 -4.97 8.88 -1.33
C CYS A 196 -4.44 8.65 0.09
N ASP A 197 -5.32 8.25 1.03
CA ASP A 197 -4.95 7.99 2.43
C ASP A 197 -3.96 6.82 2.55
N SER A 198 -4.20 5.70 1.85
CA SER A 198 -3.34 4.52 1.90
C SER A 198 -1.97 4.80 1.28
N CYS A 199 -1.92 5.44 0.11
CA CYS A 199 -0.68 5.81 -0.55
C CYS A 199 0.15 6.80 0.29
N TYR A 200 -0.50 7.82 0.88
CA TYR A 200 0.16 8.74 1.79
C TYR A 200 0.76 8.03 3.00
N SER A 201 0.01 7.12 3.61
CA SER A 201 0.44 6.38 4.80
C SER A 201 1.69 5.55 4.53
N VAL A 202 1.74 4.87 3.37
CA VAL A 202 2.89 4.04 2.99
C VAL A 202 4.12 4.89 2.69
N VAL A 203 3.94 6.02 1.98
CA VAL A 203 5.02 6.97 1.72
C VAL A 203 5.54 7.60 3.02
N SER A 204 4.64 8.06 3.90
CA SER A 204 4.95 8.62 5.22
C SER A 204 5.79 7.64 6.05
N ASP A 205 5.35 6.38 6.13
CA ASP A 205 6.05 5.35 6.90
C ASP A 205 7.48 5.12 6.38
N ILE A 206 7.67 4.97 5.07
CA ILE A 206 9.02 4.84 4.48
C ILE A 206 9.88 6.08 4.80
N LEU A 207 9.36 7.28 4.59
CA LEU A 207 10.13 8.51 4.78
C LEU A 207 10.46 8.77 6.25
N SER A 208 9.57 8.41 7.18
CA SER A 208 9.83 8.50 8.61
C SER A 208 11.02 7.64 9.06
N GLN A 209 11.25 6.51 8.36
CA GLN A 209 12.36 5.60 8.61
C GLN A 209 13.66 6.00 7.88
N VAL A 210 13.57 6.88 6.88
CA VAL A 210 14.72 7.42 6.13
C VAL A 210 15.20 8.73 6.78
N ALA A 211 14.29 9.54 7.30
CA ALA A 211 14.60 10.84 7.87
C ALA A 211 15.61 10.73 9.03
N PRO A 212 16.62 11.62 9.11
CA PRO A 212 17.56 11.62 10.22
C PRO A 212 16.84 11.80 11.56
N GLN A 213 17.00 10.87 12.51
CA GLN A 213 16.33 10.92 13.81
C GLN A 213 16.53 12.24 14.57
N LYS A 214 17.62 12.98 14.31
CA LYS A 214 17.90 14.27 14.94
C LYS A 214 16.98 15.42 14.50
N GLN A 215 16.31 15.33 13.35
CA GLN A 215 15.43 16.41 12.86
C GLN A 215 13.97 16.27 13.30
N VAL A 216 13.49 15.07 13.64
CA VAL A 216 12.08 14.84 14.01
C VAL A 216 11.74 15.41 15.39
N VAL A 217 12.70 15.46 16.32
CA VAL A 217 12.51 16.03 17.67
C VAL A 217 12.18 17.53 17.64
N SER A 218 12.61 18.26 16.60
CA SER A 218 12.34 19.71 16.51
C SER A 218 10.94 20.06 16.01
N LEU A 219 10.22 19.13 15.35
CA LEU A 219 8.88 19.40 14.81
C LEU A 219 7.77 19.21 15.84
N SER A 220 8.01 18.42 16.90
CA SER A 220 7.04 18.20 17.98
C SER A 220 7.10 19.27 19.09
N ALA A 221 8.08 20.18 19.05
CA ALA A 221 8.36 21.14 20.13
C ALA A 221 7.77 22.54 19.90
N VAL A 222 6.97 22.78 18.85
CA VAL A 222 6.25 24.05 18.69
C VAL A 222 4.96 23.99 19.50
N THR A 223 5.10 24.07 20.83
CA THR A 223 3.98 24.45 21.69
C THR A 223 3.73 25.94 21.48
N PRO A 224 2.51 26.37 21.09
CA PRO A 224 2.22 27.79 21.01
C PRO A 224 2.38 28.40 22.40
N GLN A 225 3.35 29.29 22.58
CA GLN A 225 3.37 30.18 23.73
C GLN A 225 2.11 31.05 23.62
N VAL A 226 1.10 30.70 24.40
CA VAL A 226 -0.07 31.53 24.64
C VAL A 226 0.42 32.74 25.42
N THR A 227 0.70 33.83 24.71
CA THR A 227 0.85 35.15 25.32
C THR A 227 -0.52 35.55 25.86
N THR A 228 -0.77 35.28 27.15
CA THR A 228 -1.96 35.73 27.85
C THR A 228 -1.97 37.25 27.87
N THR A 229 -2.71 37.83 26.92
CA THR A 229 -3.08 39.24 26.99
C THR A 229 -4.34 39.30 27.85
N SER A 230 -4.22 39.87 29.05
CA SER A 230 -5.31 40.02 30.00
C SER A 230 -6.39 40.95 29.43
N ILE A 231 -7.53 40.39 29.04
CA ILE A 231 -8.74 41.14 28.73
C ILE A 231 -9.53 41.34 30.05
N PRO A 232 -9.99 42.55 30.36
CA PRO A 232 -10.78 42.81 31.56
C PRO A 232 -12.15 42.11 31.49
N VAL A 233 -12.49 41.44 32.59
CA VAL A 233 -13.73 40.70 32.82
C VAL A 233 -14.91 41.68 32.97
N ALA A 234 -15.97 41.47 32.19
CA ALA A 234 -17.30 42.04 32.43
C ALA A 234 -18.16 41.01 33.21
N PRO A 235 -19.07 41.46 34.10
CA PRO A 235 -19.80 40.58 35.01
C PRO A 235 -21.04 39.94 34.38
N ASP A 236 -21.25 38.69 34.79
CA ASP A 236 -22.50 37.96 34.99
C ASP A 236 -23.56 37.84 33.88
N ALA A 237 -23.76 36.60 33.44
CA ALA A 237 -25.08 36.05 33.19
C ALA A 237 -25.09 34.54 33.49
N GLU A 238 -25.71 34.19 34.61
CA GLU A 238 -26.01 32.83 35.03
C GLU A 238 -26.90 32.11 34.00
N ALA A 239 -26.53 30.90 33.59
CA ALA A 239 -27.44 29.97 32.95
C ALA A 239 -27.27 28.57 33.53
N LYS A 240 -28.37 28.12 34.15
CA LYS A 240 -28.59 26.84 34.83
C LYS A 240 -28.22 25.63 33.97
N LEU A 241 -27.44 24.72 34.56
CA LEU A 241 -27.24 23.36 34.05
C LEU A 241 -27.84 22.38 35.06
N ASN A 242 -28.96 21.77 34.69
CA ASN A 242 -29.57 20.69 35.43
C ASN A 242 -28.79 19.40 35.19
N SER A 243 -28.34 18.80 36.28
CA SER A 243 -27.79 17.46 36.39
C SER A 243 -28.83 16.40 36.05
N VAL A 244 -28.50 15.47 35.15
CA VAL A 244 -29.21 14.20 35.01
C VAL A 244 -28.22 13.05 35.20
N LEU A 245 -28.70 12.08 35.98
CA LEU A 245 -28.04 11.03 36.71
C LEU A 245 -27.50 9.89 35.83
N LEU A 246 -26.38 9.32 36.29
CA LEU A 246 -25.90 7.97 35.99
C LEU A 246 -26.85 6.91 36.57
N PRO A 247 -26.83 5.70 35.99
CA PRO A 247 -26.62 4.50 36.81
C PRO A 247 -25.51 3.63 36.23
N THR A 248 -24.39 3.39 36.93
CA THR A 248 -24.10 2.30 37.88
C THR A 248 -24.49 0.87 37.44
N GLU A 249 -23.42 0.06 37.35
CA GLU A 249 -23.31 -1.36 37.72
C GLU A 249 -24.03 -2.44 36.90
N PHE A 250 -23.24 -3.25 36.19
CA PHE A 250 -23.50 -4.69 36.08
C PHE A 250 -22.20 -5.47 35.84
N ASN A 251 -21.75 -6.21 36.86
CA ASN A 251 -20.87 -7.37 36.74
C ASN A 251 -21.03 -8.20 38.03
N PRO A 252 -21.45 -9.48 37.97
CA PRO A 252 -20.50 -10.57 38.25
C PRO A 252 -20.84 -11.86 37.46
N SER A 253 -19.92 -12.72 37.04
CA SER A 253 -19.27 -13.82 37.80
C SER A 253 -18.85 -14.85 36.72
N LEU A 254 -17.60 -15.34 36.63
CA LEU A 254 -16.97 -16.41 37.41
C LEU A 254 -17.79 -17.72 37.49
N SER A 255 -17.46 -18.66 36.61
CA SER A 255 -17.69 -20.10 36.83
C SER A 255 -16.46 -20.90 36.41
N GLN A 256 -15.83 -21.53 37.40
CA GLN A 256 -14.86 -22.61 37.26
C GLN A 256 -15.58 -23.92 36.92
N SER A 257 -14.93 -24.78 36.14
CA SER A 257 -15.14 -26.23 36.21
C SER A 257 -13.83 -26.95 35.88
N GLU A 258 -13.34 -27.69 36.87
CA GLU A 258 -12.25 -28.67 36.78
C GLU A 258 -12.73 -30.03 36.24
N GLN A 259 -11.76 -30.94 36.07
CA GLN A 259 -11.79 -32.37 35.67
C GLN A 259 -11.47 -32.61 34.19
N GLY A 260 -10.51 -33.44 33.79
CA GLY A 260 -9.64 -34.39 34.50
C GLY A 260 -9.11 -35.44 33.51
N SER A 261 -8.05 -36.17 33.91
CA SER A 261 -7.32 -37.25 33.20
C SER A 261 -6.26 -36.76 32.19
N GLY A 262 -5.00 -37.19 32.21
CA GLY A 262 -4.42 -38.42 32.73
C GLY A 262 -3.85 -39.21 31.55
N GLY A 263 -2.66 -38.85 31.06
CA GLY A 263 -2.05 -39.47 29.88
C GLY A 263 -0.53 -39.37 29.88
N GLN A 264 0.13 -40.53 29.79
CA GLN A 264 1.55 -40.81 30.01
C GLN A 264 2.52 -40.02 29.11
N VAL A 265 3.60 -39.53 29.73
CA VAL A 265 4.80 -39.02 29.05
C VAL A 265 5.61 -40.20 28.50
N LYS A 266 5.61 -40.38 27.18
CA LYS A 266 6.64 -41.15 26.46
C LYS A 266 7.65 -40.17 25.85
N THR A 267 8.85 -40.17 26.40
CA THR A 267 10.03 -39.50 25.83
C THR A 267 10.43 -40.16 24.52
N VAL A 268 10.27 -39.45 23.40
CA VAL A 268 10.78 -39.82 22.07
C VAL A 268 12.15 -39.14 21.85
N PRO A 269 13.16 -39.83 21.28
CA PRO A 269 14.47 -39.23 21.02
C PRO A 269 14.37 -38.11 19.97
N LYS A 270 15.01 -36.97 20.26
CA LYS A 270 15.19 -35.86 19.32
C LYS A 270 16.03 -36.32 18.12
N THR A 271 15.41 -36.51 16.97
CA THR A 271 16.09 -36.49 15.68
C THR A 271 16.39 -35.04 15.33
N GLN A 272 17.66 -34.68 15.23
CA GLN A 272 18.11 -33.40 14.67
C GLN A 272 17.58 -33.30 13.24
N LYS A 273 16.57 -32.45 13.04
CA LYS A 273 16.12 -32.02 11.72
C LYS A 273 17.22 -31.07 11.21
N SER A 274 17.99 -31.50 10.20
CA SER A 274 18.86 -30.58 9.49
C SER A 274 17.97 -29.58 8.77
N ASP A 275 18.07 -28.31 9.13
CA ASP A 275 17.43 -27.22 8.40
C ASP A 275 18.06 -27.17 7.00
N ASN A 276 17.41 -27.84 6.06
CA ASN A 276 17.71 -27.69 4.64
C ASN A 276 17.16 -26.32 4.20
N THR A 277 17.97 -25.28 4.40
CA THR A 277 17.73 -23.96 3.86
C THR A 277 17.87 -24.04 2.34
N SER A 278 16.75 -24.23 1.64
CA SER A 278 16.73 -24.20 0.18
C SER A 278 16.86 -22.74 -0.28
N VAL A 279 18.01 -22.37 -0.83
CA VAL A 279 18.20 -21.07 -1.50
C VAL A 279 17.62 -21.16 -2.91
N ARG A 280 16.52 -20.45 -3.19
CA ARG A 280 16.04 -20.24 -4.57
C ARG A 280 16.87 -19.12 -5.20
N VAL A 281 17.73 -19.49 -6.15
CA VAL A 281 18.46 -18.52 -6.98
C VAL A 281 17.63 -18.24 -8.23
N MET A 282 17.19 -16.99 -8.42
CA MET A 282 16.69 -16.56 -9.73
C MET A 282 17.89 -16.44 -10.68
N GLY A 283 17.79 -17.03 -11.87
CA GLY A 283 18.79 -16.86 -12.92
C GLY A 283 18.82 -15.42 -13.41
N ILE A 284 20.01 -14.82 -13.45
CA ILE A 284 20.23 -13.48 -13.97
C ILE A 284 21.02 -13.63 -15.27
N LEU A 285 20.49 -13.10 -16.37
CA LEU A 285 21.19 -13.02 -17.65
C LEU A 285 21.92 -11.67 -17.72
N LEU A 286 23.25 -11.73 -17.76
CA LEU A 286 24.12 -10.56 -17.91
C LEU A 286 24.70 -10.56 -19.32
N SER A 287 24.89 -9.37 -19.91
CA SER A 287 25.53 -9.28 -21.23
C SER A 287 26.98 -9.77 -21.14
N PRO A 288 27.45 -10.62 -22.08
CA PRO A 288 28.77 -11.27 -21.99
C PRO A 288 29.95 -10.31 -22.21
N ASP A 289 29.69 -9.12 -22.74
CA ASP A 289 30.66 -8.09 -23.13
C ASP A 289 30.82 -6.98 -22.09
N LYS A 290 30.19 -7.12 -20.91
CA LYS A 290 30.20 -6.13 -19.85
C LYS A 290 30.80 -6.70 -18.57
N GLU A 291 31.55 -5.87 -17.86
CA GLU A 291 31.98 -6.20 -16.51
C GLU A 291 30.94 -5.75 -15.49
N TYR A 292 30.67 -6.62 -14.52
CA TYR A 292 29.72 -6.34 -13.44
C TYR A 292 30.38 -6.54 -12.10
N ARG A 293 30.01 -5.72 -11.13
CA ARG A 293 30.26 -6.00 -9.71
C ARG A 293 28.99 -6.55 -9.08
N LEU A 294 29.19 -7.57 -8.26
CA LEU A 294 28.14 -8.22 -7.51
C LEU A 294 28.41 -8.01 -6.03
N LYS A 295 27.39 -7.59 -5.28
CA LYS A 295 27.46 -7.47 -3.84
C LYS A 295 26.21 -8.04 -3.20
N LEU A 296 26.41 -9.01 -2.32
CA LEU A 296 25.36 -9.42 -1.40
C LEU A 296 25.18 -8.33 -0.34
N VAL A 297 23.97 -7.79 -0.26
CA VAL A 297 23.58 -6.75 0.71
C VAL A 297 22.62 -7.38 1.70
N PRO A 298 22.97 -7.47 2.99
CA PRO A 298 22.04 -7.96 4.01
C PRO A 298 20.88 -6.98 4.19
N ASP A 299 19.68 -7.51 4.37
CA ASP A 299 18.46 -6.69 4.57
C ASP A 299 18.16 -6.36 6.04
N GLY A 300 18.94 -6.91 6.97
CA GLY A 300 18.73 -6.77 8.41
C GLY A 300 17.68 -7.73 9.01
N ALA A 301 17.00 -8.53 8.20
CA ALA A 301 16.03 -9.56 8.60
C ALA A 301 16.57 -10.99 8.41
N GLY A 302 17.86 -11.14 8.12
CA GLY A 302 18.50 -12.42 7.86
C GLY A 302 18.42 -12.88 6.41
N ASN A 303 17.93 -12.04 5.49
CA ASN A 303 18.00 -12.29 4.05
C ASN A 303 19.10 -11.44 3.39
N TYR A 304 19.37 -11.75 2.13
CA TYR A 304 20.33 -11.03 1.30
C TYR A 304 19.70 -10.68 -0.04
N TYR A 305 19.98 -9.48 -0.53
CA TYR A 305 19.72 -9.10 -1.92
C TYR A 305 21.03 -9.04 -2.69
N LEU A 306 21.00 -9.39 -3.97
CA LEU A 306 22.14 -9.30 -4.86
C LEU A 306 22.09 -7.94 -5.58
N ASP A 307 22.93 -6.99 -5.17
CA ASP A 307 23.15 -5.73 -5.88
C ASP A 307 24.14 -5.97 -7.01
N ILE A 308 23.74 -5.63 -8.24
CA ILE A 308 24.53 -5.81 -9.46
C ILE A 308 24.64 -4.46 -10.16
N TRP A 309 25.86 -4.05 -10.48
CA TRP A 309 26.08 -2.85 -11.29
C TRP A 309 27.18 -3.09 -12.33
N GLU A 310 26.95 -2.54 -13.52
CA GLU A 310 27.91 -2.49 -14.61
C GLU A 310 29.07 -1.55 -14.23
N ILE A 311 30.30 -1.99 -14.46
CA ILE A 311 31.49 -1.13 -14.35
C ILE A 311 31.52 -0.28 -15.62
N LYS A 312 31.33 1.03 -15.46
CA LYS A 312 31.67 1.98 -16.52
C LYS A 312 33.15 2.32 -16.37
N GLU A 313 33.93 2.05 -17.41
CA GLU A 313 35.28 2.62 -17.57
C GLU A 313 35.22 4.15 -17.65
#